data_AF-A0A139MYF1-F1
#
_entry.id   AF-A0A139MYF1-F1
#
_cell.length_a   1.000
_cell.length_b   1.000
_cell.length_c   1.000
_cell.angle_alpha   90.00
_cell.angle_beta   90.00
_cell.angle_gamma   90.00
#
_symmetry.space_group_name_H-M   'P 1'
#
loop_
_entity.id
_entity.type
_entity.pdbx_description
1 polymer ?
#
loop_
_entity_poly.entity_id
_entity_poly.type
_entity_poly.pdbx_seq_one_letter_code
_entity_poly.pdbx_strand_id
1 'polypeptide(L)'
;MKVDELIAKLEKNGLEIYRKNNEQQISLYYLDDIVGNKFLEIHYSQDDEITRVKFHTDTVFPTYLACVEENSGDDDYSITRQVRAENYSDEDIIMIAVASYDAVEKKYQLKYKK
;
A
#
# COMPACT_ATOMS: atom_id res chain seq x y z
N MET A 1 -6.84 13.53 -0.09
CA MET A 1 -7.75 12.42 -0.42
C MET A 1 -8.16 11.67 0.85
N LYS A 2 -9.42 11.21 0.90
CA LYS A 2 -9.92 10.34 1.98
C LYS A 2 -9.54 8.88 1.76
N VAL A 3 -9.51 8.09 2.83
CA VAL A 3 -9.20 6.65 2.76
C VAL A 3 -10.12 5.91 1.78
N ASP A 4 -11.44 6.07 1.91
CA ASP A 4 -12.42 5.38 1.06
C ASP A 4 -12.30 5.80 -0.41
N GLU A 5 -11.90 7.04 -0.68
CA GLU A 5 -11.66 7.51 -2.05
C GLU A 5 -10.46 6.80 -2.67
N LEU A 6 -9.38 6.61 -1.92
CA LEU A 6 -8.22 5.84 -2.39
C LEU A 6 -8.61 4.39 -2.69
N ILE A 7 -9.28 3.71 -1.75
CA ILE A 7 -9.68 2.31 -1.92
C ILE A 7 -10.58 2.17 -3.15
N ALA A 8 -11.60 3.02 -3.29
CA ALA A 8 -12.50 2.99 -4.44
C ALA A 8 -11.76 3.25 -5.78
N LYS A 9 -10.74 4.11 -5.78
CA LYS A 9 -9.91 4.33 -6.98
C LYS A 9 -9.05 3.10 -7.30
N LEU A 10 -8.50 2.41 -6.30
CA LEU A 10 -7.73 1.19 -6.50
C LEU A 10 -8.60 0.05 -7.05
N GLU A 11 -9.79 -0.15 -6.49
CA GLU A 11 -10.76 -1.13 -7.00
C GLU A 11 -11.20 -0.80 -8.44
N LYS A 12 -11.39 0.49 -8.76
CA LYS A 12 -11.65 0.94 -10.14
C LYS A 12 -10.50 0.69 -11.11
N ASN A 13 -9.26 0.57 -10.62
CA ASN A 13 -8.11 0.13 -11.42
C ASN A 13 -8.06 -1.40 -11.59
N GLY A 14 -9.07 -2.13 -11.09
CA GLY A 14 -9.19 -3.58 -11.24
C GLY A 14 -8.50 -4.38 -10.16
N LEU A 15 -8.01 -3.73 -9.09
CA LEU A 15 -7.36 -4.42 -7.98
C LEU A 15 -8.42 -5.14 -7.13
N GLU A 16 -8.21 -6.43 -6.88
CA GLU A 16 -8.94 -7.18 -5.87
C GLU A 16 -8.25 -6.99 -4.52
N ILE A 17 -8.95 -6.39 -3.56
CA ILE A 17 -8.35 -5.87 -2.32
C ILE A 17 -9.04 -6.47 -1.10
N TYR A 18 -8.22 -6.94 -0.17
CA TYR A 18 -8.66 -7.40 1.15
C TYR A 18 -8.21 -6.40 2.21
N ARG A 19 -9.15 -5.89 3.01
CA ARG A 19 -8.89 -4.85 4.02
C ARG A 19 -8.88 -5.41 5.44
N LYS A 20 -7.90 -5.01 6.26
CA LYS A 20 -7.92 -5.20 7.71
C LYS A 20 -7.75 -3.85 8.41
N ASN A 21 -8.72 -3.52 9.25
CA ASN A 21 -8.77 -2.25 9.97
C ASN A 21 -8.10 -2.40 11.33
N ASN A 22 -7.23 -1.46 11.67
CA ASN A 22 -6.64 -1.29 13.00
C ASN A 22 -7.03 0.09 13.55
N GLU A 23 -6.79 0.34 14.84
CA GLU A 23 -7.21 1.60 15.49
C GLU A 23 -6.64 2.89 14.85
N GLN A 24 -5.50 2.81 14.16
CA GLN A 24 -4.80 3.97 13.60
C GLN A 24 -4.50 3.86 12.11
N GLN A 25 -4.84 2.72 11.49
CA GLN A 25 -4.45 2.44 10.11
C GLN A 25 -5.34 1.38 9.46
N ILE A 26 -5.34 1.38 8.14
CA ILE A 26 -5.93 0.32 7.32
C ILE A 26 -4.83 -0.37 6.53
N SER A 27 -4.78 -1.69 6.63
CA SER A 27 -3.87 -2.53 5.86
C SER A 27 -4.62 -3.17 4.70
N LEU A 28 -4.03 -3.10 3.50
CA LEU A 28 -4.56 -3.70 2.29
C LEU A 28 -3.68 -4.86 1.82
N TYR A 29 -4.31 -5.95 1.43
CA TYR A 29 -3.69 -7.21 1.07
C TYR A 29 -4.15 -7.68 -0.32
N TYR A 30 -3.25 -8.36 -1.03
CA TYR A 30 -3.51 -8.96 -2.35
C TYR A 30 -4.49 -10.15 -2.25
N LEU A 31 -4.38 -10.96 -1.20
CA LEU A 31 -5.25 -12.11 -0.93
C LEU A 31 -5.65 -12.13 0.56
N ASP A 32 -6.76 -12.76 0.90
CA ASP A 32 -7.13 -12.93 2.29
C ASP A 32 -6.25 -13.99 3.00
N ASP A 33 -5.99 -13.76 4.30
CA ASP A 33 -5.39 -14.75 5.22
C ASP A 33 -4.08 -15.43 4.79
N ILE A 34 -3.21 -14.71 4.08
CA ILE A 34 -1.84 -15.17 3.76
C ILE A 34 -0.81 -14.21 4.34
N VAL A 35 0.23 -14.76 4.97
CA VAL A 35 1.35 -13.96 5.49
C VAL A 35 2.20 -13.42 4.33
N GLY A 36 2.51 -12.12 4.39
CA GLY A 36 3.45 -11.44 3.51
C GLY A 36 2.93 -11.08 2.13
N ASN A 37 1.63 -10.80 2.03
CA ASN A 37 0.97 -10.29 0.83
C ASN A 37 0.32 -8.91 1.06
N LYS A 38 0.69 -8.24 2.17
CA LYS A 38 0.33 -6.85 2.42
C LYS A 38 1.04 -5.99 1.37
N PHE A 39 0.30 -5.13 0.70
CA PHE A 39 0.87 -4.23 -0.30
C PHE A 39 0.72 -2.75 0.08
N LEU A 40 -0.20 -2.43 1.00
CA LEU A 40 -0.43 -1.05 1.41
C LEU A 40 -0.78 -0.94 2.90
N GLU A 41 -0.30 0.11 3.52
CA GLU A 41 -0.73 0.57 4.84
C GLU A 41 -1.08 2.05 4.76
N ILE A 42 -2.32 2.38 5.13
CA ILE A 42 -2.87 3.72 5.06
C ILE A 42 -3.04 4.23 6.49
N HIS A 43 -2.35 5.31 6.84
CA HIS A 43 -2.57 6.04 8.08
C HIS A 43 -3.38 7.28 7.79
N TYR A 44 -4.32 7.59 8.67
CA TYR A 44 -5.29 8.65 8.46
C TYR A 44 -5.54 9.45 9.75
N SER A 45 -6.03 10.67 9.58
CA SER A 45 -6.48 11.54 10.67
C SER A 45 -7.85 11.10 11.19
N GLN A 46 -8.35 11.77 12.23
CA GLN A 46 -9.72 11.54 12.72
C GLN A 46 -10.81 11.92 11.69
N ASP A 47 -10.47 12.69 10.66
CA ASP A 47 -11.36 13.11 9.58
C ASP A 47 -11.32 12.19 8.36
N ASP A 48 -10.71 11.00 8.51
CA ASP A 48 -10.45 10.01 7.46
C ASP A 48 -9.55 10.52 6.32
N GLU A 49 -8.80 11.59 6.56
CA GLU A 49 -7.83 12.11 5.59
C GLU A 49 -6.51 11.34 5.69
N ILE A 50 -6.00 10.92 4.54
CA ILE A 50 -4.73 10.19 4.47
C ILE A 50 -3.60 11.13 4.88
N THR A 51 -2.81 10.72 5.87
CA THR A 51 -1.64 11.48 6.36
C THR A 51 -0.34 10.90 5.84
N ARG A 52 -0.22 9.57 5.84
CA ARG A 52 0.94 8.83 5.31
C ARG A 52 0.49 7.50 4.74
N VAL A 53 1.24 7.03 3.75
CA VAL A 53 1.03 5.73 3.11
C VAL A 53 2.34 4.99 3.12
N LYS A 54 2.30 3.71 3.48
CA LYS A 54 3.44 2.81 3.35
C LYS A 54 3.15 1.72 2.32
N PHE A 55 4.17 1.39 1.54
CA PHE A 55 4.12 0.44 0.44
C PHE A 55 5.10 -0.70 0.69
N HIS A 56 4.92 -1.76 -0.09
CA HIS A 56 5.78 -2.93 -0.04
C HIS A 56 7.22 -2.59 -0.45
N THR A 57 8.21 -3.26 0.13
CA THR A 57 9.64 -2.96 -0.03
C THR A 57 10.10 -3.09 -1.49
N ASP A 58 9.50 -4.05 -2.21
CA ASP A 58 9.78 -4.35 -3.61
C ASP A 58 9.06 -3.38 -4.59
N THR A 59 8.36 -2.35 -4.08
CA THR A 59 7.69 -1.34 -4.91
C THR A 59 8.70 -0.49 -5.65
N VAL A 60 8.50 -0.34 -6.97
CA VAL A 60 9.31 0.53 -7.80
C VAL A 60 8.80 1.96 -7.70
N PHE A 61 9.61 2.85 -7.13
CA PHE A 61 9.29 4.27 -7.05
C PHE A 61 9.80 5.04 -8.26
N PRO A 62 9.03 6.01 -8.79
CA PRO A 62 9.56 6.98 -9.73
C PRO A 62 10.74 7.74 -9.13
N THR A 63 11.78 7.98 -9.93
CA THR A 63 13.04 8.61 -9.46
C THR A 63 12.89 10.04 -8.97
N TYR A 64 11.80 10.72 -9.34
CA TYR A 64 11.49 12.08 -8.90
C TYR A 64 10.79 12.13 -7.53
N LEU A 65 10.43 10.97 -6.96
CA LEU A 65 9.70 10.83 -5.71
C LEU A 65 10.64 10.40 -4.57
N ALA A 66 10.62 11.17 -3.48
CA ALA A 66 11.44 10.91 -2.29
C ALA A 66 10.70 10.04 -1.26
N CYS A 67 11.03 8.75 -1.20
CA CYS A 67 10.50 7.82 -0.21
C CYS A 67 11.41 7.76 1.03
N VAL A 68 10.81 7.61 2.22
CA VAL A 68 11.54 7.28 3.46
C VAL A 68 11.43 5.79 3.71
N GLU A 69 12.54 5.13 4.02
CA GLU A 69 12.53 3.75 4.51
C GLU A 69 12.18 3.76 6.01
N GLU A 70 10.93 3.43 6.35
CA GLU A 70 10.46 3.31 7.71
C GLU A 70 9.60 2.07 7.87
N ASN A 71 10.10 1.11 8.64
CA ASN A 71 9.41 -0.14 8.85
C ASN A 71 8.10 0.05 9.64
N SER A 72 7.04 -0.65 9.25
CA SER A 72 5.76 -0.71 9.96
C SER A 72 5.80 -1.60 11.22
N GLY A 73 6.84 -2.43 11.39
CA GLY A 73 6.87 -3.46 12.42
C GLY A 73 6.05 -4.70 12.05
N ASP A 74 5.64 -4.83 10.79
CA ASP A 74 5.02 -6.06 10.29
C ASP A 74 5.98 -7.25 10.43
N ASP A 75 5.43 -8.44 10.72
CA ASP A 75 6.18 -9.66 11.05
C ASP A 75 7.21 -10.07 9.98
N ASP A 76 6.98 -9.70 8.72
CA ASP A 76 7.84 -10.01 7.58
C ASP A 76 8.65 -8.83 7.07
N TYR A 77 8.58 -7.68 7.74
CA TYR A 77 9.26 -6.43 7.40
C TYR A 77 9.02 -5.97 5.95
N SER A 78 7.91 -6.40 5.33
CA SER A 78 7.66 -6.17 3.92
C SER A 78 7.13 -4.77 3.59
N ILE A 79 6.56 -4.05 4.57
CA ILE A 79 6.07 -2.69 4.39
C ILE A 79 7.06 -1.69 5.01
N THR A 80 7.79 -0.99 4.14
CA THR A 80 8.92 -0.13 4.54
C THR A 80 8.96 1.18 3.79
N ARG A 81 8.41 1.24 2.59
CA ARG A 81 8.49 2.41 1.73
C ARG A 81 7.41 3.40 2.14
N GLN A 82 7.74 4.47 2.87
CA GLN A 82 6.78 5.46 3.36
C GLN A 82 6.81 6.76 2.55
N VAL A 83 5.62 7.31 2.28
CA VAL A 83 5.42 8.70 1.82
C VAL A 83 4.44 9.43 2.73
N ARG A 84 4.62 10.75 2.85
CA ARG A 84 3.64 11.64 3.49
C ARG A 84 2.71 12.19 2.43
N ALA A 85 1.40 12.07 2.63
CA ALA A 85 0.42 12.43 1.60
C ALA A 85 0.50 13.90 1.18
N GLU A 86 0.86 14.80 2.09
CA GLU A 86 1.04 16.24 1.82
C GLU A 86 2.10 16.57 0.75
N ASN A 87 3.06 15.67 0.52
CA ASN A 87 4.18 15.90 -0.40
C ASN A 87 3.91 15.33 -1.80
N TYR A 88 2.76 14.70 -2.02
CA TYR A 88 2.47 13.90 -3.21
C TYR A 88 1.08 14.23 -3.74
N SER A 89 0.92 14.16 -5.07
CA SER A 89 -0.42 14.22 -5.64
C SER A 89 -1.19 12.94 -5.32
N ASP A 90 -2.52 13.03 -5.32
CA ASP A 90 -3.38 11.84 -5.20
C ASP A 90 -3.06 10.81 -6.31
N GLU A 91 -2.73 11.27 -7.51
CA GLU A 91 -2.36 10.43 -8.66
C GLU A 91 -1.04 9.67 -8.41
N ASP A 92 -0.03 10.33 -7.84
CA ASP A 92 1.22 9.67 -7.47
C ASP A 92 0.98 8.58 -6.42
N ILE A 93 0.16 8.85 -5.40
CA ILE A 93 -0.18 7.88 -4.36
C ILE A 93 -0.87 6.64 -4.96
N ILE A 94 -1.83 6.86 -5.87
CA ILE A 94 -2.55 5.77 -6.55
C ILE A 94 -1.58 4.97 -7.43
N MET A 95 -0.76 5.64 -8.22
CA MET A 95 0.21 4.98 -9.11
C MET A 95 1.18 4.11 -8.31
N ILE A 96 1.72 4.61 -7.20
CA ILE A 96 2.64 3.84 -6.35
C ILE A 96 1.91 2.68 -5.66
N ALA A 97 0.65 2.87 -5.25
CA ALA A 97 -0.15 1.80 -4.64
C ALA A 97 -0.41 0.65 -5.63
N VAL A 98 -0.70 0.97 -6.90
CA VAL A 98 -0.82 -0.03 -7.97
C VAL A 98 0.50 -0.74 -8.20
N ALA A 99 1.62 0.00 -8.30
CA ALA A 99 2.94 -0.62 -8.45
C ALA A 99 3.32 -1.54 -7.28
N SER A 100 2.90 -1.20 -6.06
CA SER A 100 3.08 -2.03 -4.87
C SER A 100 2.26 -3.31 -4.95
N TYR A 101 1.00 -3.22 -5.39
CA TYR A 101 0.14 -4.38 -5.63
C TYR A 101 0.77 -5.34 -6.66
N ASP A 102 1.21 -4.83 -7.80
CA ASP A 102 1.83 -5.61 -8.87
C ASP A 102 3.12 -6.31 -8.40
N ALA A 103 3.91 -5.64 -7.55
CA ALA A 103 5.11 -6.22 -6.97
C ALA A 103 4.79 -7.43 -6.08
N VAL A 104 3.76 -7.31 -5.23
CA VAL A 104 3.30 -8.41 -4.36
C VAL A 104 2.67 -9.53 -5.18
N GLU A 105 1.82 -9.21 -6.16
CA GLU A 105 1.22 -10.20 -7.06
C GLU A 105 2.32 -11.00 -7.78
N LYS A 106 3.30 -10.33 -8.39
CA LYS A 106 4.40 -10.98 -9.10
C LYS A 106 5.20 -11.90 -8.18
N LYS A 107 5.52 -11.45 -6.97
CA LYS A 107 6.24 -12.24 -5.97
C LYS A 107 5.44 -13.48 -5.56
N TYR A 108 4.13 -13.34 -5.38
CA TYR A 108 3.25 -14.45 -5.07
C TYR A 108 3.17 -15.46 -6.23
N GLN A 109 2.91 -14.99 -7.45
CA GLN A 109 2.87 -15.81 -8.65
C GLN A 109 4.19 -16.58 -8.87
N LEU A 110 5.34 -15.99 -8.57
CA LEU A 110 6.63 -16.68 -8.64
C LEU A 110 6.80 -17.77 -7.56
N LYS A 111 6.27 -17.54 -6.36
CA LYS A 111 6.38 -18.48 -5.22
C LYS A 111 5.44 -19.68 -5.34
N TYR A 112 4.26 -19.48 -5.95
CA TYR A 112 3.19 -20.49 -6.00
C TYR A 112 2.90 -21.05 -7.40
N LYS A 113 3.67 -20.66 -8.43
CA LYS A 113 3.73 -21.40 -9.70
C LYS A 113 4.33 -22.79 -9.47
N LYS A 114 3.46 -23.79 -9.30
CA LYS A 114 3.74 -25.21 -9.59
C LYS A 114 3.23 -25.54 -10.98
#